data_AF-A0A1W2D8Y8-F1
#
_entry.id   AF-A0A1W2D8Y8-F1
#
_cell.length_a   1.000
_cell.length_b   1.000
_cell.length_c   1.000
_cell.angle_alpha   90.00
_cell.angle_beta   90.00
_cell.angle_gamma   90.00
#
_symmetry.space_group_name_H-M   'P 1'
#
loop_
_entity.id
_entity.type
_entity.pdbx_description
1 polymer ?
#
loop_
_entity_poly.entity_id
_entity_poly.type
_entity_poly.pdbx_seq_one_letter_code
_entity_poly.pdbx_strand_id
1 'polypeptide(L)'
;MPKSNGSSVLRAEAIALLNDSLRKTQTGGSVMITQNLRRVTGFDPVVLAKALADYTDFDPDSDPHGERDFGNMILWGYDLIWKIDLYDPGLVKIPLNGSF
;
A
#
# COMPACT_ATOMS: atom_id res chain seq x y z
N MET A 1 -29.41 12.53 -7.96
CA MET A 1 -28.81 12.16 -9.27
C MET A 1 -27.56 11.34 -9.00
N PRO A 2 -27.45 10.09 -9.46
CA PRO A 2 -26.21 9.34 -9.29
C PRO A 2 -25.17 9.93 -10.25
N LYS A 3 -24.02 10.36 -9.72
CA LYS A 3 -22.87 10.73 -10.55
C LYS A 3 -22.39 9.46 -11.27
N SER A 4 -22.01 9.60 -12.54
CA SER A 4 -21.61 8.48 -13.40
C SER A 4 -20.47 7.67 -12.76
N ASN A 5 -20.80 6.44 -12.35
CA ASN A 5 -19.89 5.52 -11.64
C ASN A 5 -18.76 4.93 -12.53
N GLY A 6 -18.79 5.21 -13.84
CA GLY A 6 -17.81 4.64 -14.79
C GLY A 6 -16.44 5.31 -14.76
N SER A 7 -16.37 6.61 -14.47
CA SER A 7 -15.09 7.34 -14.46
C SER A 7 -14.25 7.06 -13.20
N SER A 8 -14.89 6.80 -12.06
CA SER A 8 -14.20 6.47 -10.80
C SER A 8 -13.61 5.06 -10.85
N VAL A 9 -14.35 4.09 -11.39
CA VAL A 9 -13.85 2.71 -11.57
C VAL A 9 -12.65 2.67 -12.51
N LEU A 10 -12.67 3.42 -13.61
CA LEU A 10 -11.52 3.52 -14.52
C LEU A 10 -10.29 4.17 -13.85
N ARG A 11 -10.50 5.11 -12.93
CA ARG A 11 -9.42 5.73 -12.16
C ARG A 11 -8.84 4.76 -11.12
N ALA A 12 -9.70 4.10 -10.35
CA ALA A 12 -9.30 3.14 -9.33
C ALA A 12 -8.47 2.01 -9.93
N GLU A 13 -8.91 1.45 -11.06
CA GLU A 13 -8.16 0.40 -11.77
C GLU A 13 -6.79 0.91 -12.25
N ALA A 14 -6.69 2.14 -12.75
CA ALA A 14 -5.41 2.72 -13.14
C ALA A 14 -4.46 2.88 -11.94
N ILE A 15 -4.99 3.28 -10.77
CA ILE A 15 -4.22 3.35 -9.52
C ILE A 15 -3.81 1.95 -9.06
N ALA A 16 -4.71 0.97 -9.11
CA ALA A 16 -4.44 -0.41 -8.76
C ALA A 16 -3.32 -1.02 -9.61
N LEU A 17 -3.26 -0.71 -10.91
CA LEU A 17 -2.17 -1.15 -11.78
C LEU A 17 -0.81 -0.56 -11.37
N LEU A 18 -0.77 0.72 -10.96
CA LEU A 18 0.46 1.35 -10.45
C LEU A 18 0.89 0.73 -9.11
N ASN A 19 -0.07 0.52 -8.21
CA ASN A 19 0.18 -0.08 -6.91
C ASN A 19 0.63 -1.54 -7.03
N ASP A 20 0.00 -2.32 -7.91
CA ASP A 20 0.44 -3.67 -8.26
C ASP A 20 1.86 -3.67 -8.82
N SER A 21 2.20 -2.74 -9.71
CA SER A 21 3.56 -2.61 -10.25
C SER A 21 4.56 -2.38 -9.13
N LEU A 22 4.27 -1.47 -8.19
CA LEU A 22 5.14 -1.21 -7.04
C LEU A 22 5.29 -2.45 -6.15
N ARG A 23 4.20 -3.14 -5.77
CA ARG A 23 4.28 -4.33 -4.88
C ARG A 23 5.00 -5.49 -5.54
N LYS A 24 4.73 -5.75 -6.83
CA LYS A 24 5.23 -6.92 -7.55
C LYS A 24 6.68 -6.75 -8.01
N THR A 25 7.08 -5.52 -8.33
CA THR A 25 8.38 -5.27 -8.99
C THR A 25 9.27 -4.27 -8.28
N GLN A 26 8.74 -3.56 -7.27
CA GLN A 26 9.43 -2.47 -6.56
C GLN A 26 9.84 -1.32 -7.48
N THR A 27 9.12 -1.12 -8.58
CA THR A 27 9.36 -0.03 -9.54
C THR A 27 8.26 1.03 -9.47
N GLY A 28 8.59 2.26 -9.86
CA GLY A 28 7.62 3.37 -9.91
C GLY A 28 7.40 4.09 -8.56
N GLY A 29 8.15 3.74 -7.51
CA GLY A 29 8.03 4.35 -6.20
C GLY A 29 9.21 4.04 -5.28
N SER A 30 9.03 4.28 -3.98
CA SER A 30 10.02 3.95 -2.95
C SER A 30 9.39 3.05 -1.89
N VAL A 31 10.12 2.04 -1.46
CA VAL A 31 9.68 1.12 -0.40
C VAL A 31 10.38 1.48 0.89
N MET A 32 9.60 1.76 1.94
CA MET A 32 10.09 2.09 3.27
C MET A 32 9.67 1.00 4.25
N ILE A 33 10.64 0.51 5.02
CA ILE A 33 10.42 -0.51 6.07
C ILE A 33 10.75 0.14 7.41
N THR A 34 9.75 0.15 8.30
CA THR A 34 9.89 0.74 9.65
C THR A 34 11.00 0.05 10.43
N GLN A 35 11.66 0.81 11.31
CA GLN A 35 12.78 0.29 12.09
C GLN A 35 12.39 -0.90 12.96
N ASN A 36 11.17 -0.90 13.51
CA ASN A 36 10.69 -1.99 14.37
C ASN A 36 10.53 -3.30 13.61
N LEU A 37 10.04 -3.27 12.36
CA LEU A 37 9.90 -4.47 11.54
C LEU A 37 11.27 -5.10 11.24
N ARG A 38 12.30 -4.28 11.02
CA ARG A 38 13.69 -4.76 10.80
C ARG A 38 14.31 -5.46 12.01
N ARG A 39 13.73 -5.31 13.20
CA ARG A 39 14.21 -5.91 14.46
C ARG A 39 13.51 -7.22 14.80
N VAL A 40 12.47 -7.60 14.04
CA VAL A 40 11.77 -8.87 14.21
C VAL A 40 12.74 -10.03 13.93
N THR A 41 12.74 -11.03 14.81
CA THR A 41 13.54 -12.24 14.63
C THR A 41 13.16 -12.95 13.34
N GLY A 42 14.14 -13.24 12.49
CA GLY A 42 13.92 -13.89 11.21
C GLY A 42 13.48 -12.95 10.08
N PHE A 43 13.47 -11.63 10.30
CA PHE A 43 13.21 -10.65 9.25
C PHE A 43 14.11 -10.90 8.01
N ASP A 44 13.47 -10.99 6.85
CA ASP A 44 14.10 -11.14 5.55
C ASP A 44 13.36 -10.25 4.53
N PRO A 45 14.03 -9.25 3.93
CA PRO A 45 13.41 -8.36 2.96
C PRO A 45 12.97 -9.07 1.67
N VAL A 46 13.60 -10.18 1.29
CA VAL A 46 13.22 -10.97 0.11
C VAL A 46 11.91 -11.70 0.36
N VAL A 47 11.74 -12.28 1.56
CA VAL A 47 10.48 -12.93 1.97
C VAL A 47 9.35 -11.89 2.02
N LEU A 48 9.59 -10.71 2.60
CA LEU A 48 8.60 -9.62 2.62
C LEU A 48 8.23 -9.17 1.20
N ALA A 49 9.22 -8.96 0.33
CA ALA A 49 8.99 -8.56 -1.06
C ALA A 49 8.14 -9.59 -1.80
N LYS A 50 8.43 -10.89 -1.63
CA LYS A 50 7.64 -11.96 -2.23
C LYS A 50 6.21 -11.99 -1.69
N ALA A 51 6.04 -11.85 -0.38
CA ALA A 51 4.70 -11.81 0.22
C ALA A 51 3.87 -10.62 -0.28
N LEU A 52 4.47 -9.43 -0.42
CA LEU A 52 3.80 -8.26 -1.01
C LEU A 52 3.44 -8.47 -2.48
N ALA A 53 4.32 -9.11 -3.26
CA ALA A 53 4.09 -9.40 -4.68
C ALA A 53 2.95 -10.42 -4.89
N ASP A 54 2.88 -11.44 -4.03
CA ASP A 54 1.88 -12.51 -4.07
C ASP A 54 0.56 -12.12 -3.38
N TYR A 55 0.51 -10.98 -2.69
CA TYR A 55 -0.69 -10.54 -1.97
C TYR A 55 -1.86 -10.27 -2.92
N THR A 56 -2.96 -10.98 -2.67
CA THR A 56 -4.23 -10.89 -3.41
C THR A 56 -5.47 -10.76 -2.51
N ASP A 57 -5.29 -10.73 -1.19
CA ASP A 57 -6.38 -10.73 -0.21
C ASP A 57 -6.94 -9.32 0.00
N PHE A 58 -7.49 -8.75 -1.08
CA PHE A 58 -8.18 -7.46 -1.07
C PHE A 58 -9.66 -7.71 -0.84
N ASP A 59 -10.19 -7.16 0.25
CA ASP A 59 -11.58 -7.27 0.65
C ASP A 59 -12.22 -5.87 0.81
N PRO A 60 -13.55 -5.77 0.99
CA PRO A 60 -14.19 -4.47 1.14
C PRO A 60 -13.75 -3.63 2.34
N ASP A 61 -13.12 -4.25 3.35
CA ASP A 61 -12.63 -3.56 4.55
C ASP A 61 -11.24 -2.94 4.32
N SER A 62 -10.39 -3.63 3.55
CA SER A 62 -9.02 -3.23 3.21
C SER A 62 -8.90 -2.45 1.90
N ASP A 63 -9.81 -2.68 0.95
CA ASP A 63 -9.78 -2.07 -0.39
C ASP A 63 -11.17 -1.54 -0.82
N PRO A 64 -11.79 -0.61 -0.04
CA PRO A 64 -13.12 -0.08 -0.34
C PRO A 64 -13.20 0.72 -1.64
N HIS A 65 -12.04 1.12 -2.19
CA HIS A 65 -11.94 1.92 -3.41
C HIS A 65 -11.42 1.14 -4.62
N GLY A 66 -10.97 -0.11 -4.44
CA GLY A 66 -10.40 -0.92 -5.52
C GLY A 66 -9.04 -0.43 -5.99
N GLU A 67 -8.32 0.31 -5.15
CA GLU A 67 -7.03 0.94 -5.46
C GLU A 67 -5.85 0.03 -5.06
N ARG A 68 -6.08 -1.03 -4.27
CA ARG A 68 -5.05 -2.00 -3.83
C ARG A 68 -3.84 -1.35 -3.15
N ASP A 69 -4.08 -0.30 -2.39
CA ASP A 69 -3.06 0.52 -1.72
C ASP A 69 -2.88 0.17 -0.23
N PHE A 70 -3.66 -0.77 0.31
CA PHE A 70 -3.60 -1.16 1.71
C PHE A 70 -3.81 -2.68 1.87
N GLY A 71 -3.21 -3.24 2.92
CA GLY A 71 -3.48 -4.63 3.31
C GLY A 71 -2.80 -5.01 4.61
N ASN A 72 -3.13 -6.22 5.08
CA ASN A 72 -2.55 -6.81 6.28
C ASN A 72 -2.21 -8.28 6.06
N MET A 73 -1.13 -8.76 6.66
CA MET A 73 -0.69 -10.15 6.54
C MET A 73 0.07 -10.59 7.79
N ILE A 74 0.13 -11.90 8.00
CA ILE A 74 0.94 -12.49 9.06
C ILE A 74 2.29 -12.91 8.48
N LEU A 75 3.37 -12.37 9.01
CA LEU A 75 4.74 -12.80 8.72
C LEU A 75 5.56 -12.86 10.00
N TRP A 76 6.40 -13.90 10.13
CA TRP A 76 7.24 -14.13 11.30
C TRP A 76 6.48 -14.17 12.63
N GLY A 77 5.19 -14.54 12.60
CA GLY A 77 4.32 -14.59 13.78
C GLY A 77 3.77 -13.23 14.23
N TYR A 78 3.90 -12.18 13.41
CA TYR A 78 3.36 -10.85 13.70
C TYR A 78 2.33 -10.43 12.65
N ASP A 79 1.28 -9.74 13.10
CA ASP A 79 0.36 -9.01 12.24
C ASP A 79 1.06 -7.78 11.67
N LEU A 80 1.25 -7.77 10.36
CA LEU A 80 1.84 -6.65 9.64
C LEU A 80 0.76 -5.91 8.85
N ILE A 81 0.84 -4.59 8.88
CA ILE A 81 0.08 -3.71 8.00
C ILE A 81 1.05 -3.07 7.03
N TRP A 82 0.62 -2.93 5.78
CA TRP A 82 1.34 -2.19 4.76
C TRP A 82 0.38 -1.26 4.03
N LYS A 83 0.94 -0.19 3.46
CA LYS A 83 0.20 0.76 2.64
C LYS A 83 1.08 1.41 1.59
N ILE A 84 0.46 1.93 0.54
CA ILE A 84 1.07 2.71 -0.53
C ILE A 84 0.44 4.09 -0.50
N ASP A 85 1.22 5.10 -0.14
CA ASP A 85 0.77 6.48 -0.18
C ASP A 85 1.25 7.16 -1.46
N LEU A 86 0.43 8.07 -2.00
CA LEU A 86 0.89 9.03 -2.98
C LEU A 86 1.94 9.96 -2.35
N TYR A 87 3.15 9.92 -2.87
CA TYR A 87 4.20 10.87 -2.53
C TYR A 87 4.33 11.92 -3.64
N ASP A 88 3.88 13.13 -3.34
CA ASP A 88 4.11 14.32 -4.18
C ASP A 88 4.86 15.36 -3.35
N PRO A 89 6.13 15.67 -3.68
CA PRO A 89 6.93 16.64 -2.95
C PRO A 89 6.41 18.08 -3.07
N GLY A 90 5.54 18.38 -4.03
CA GLY A 90 4.82 19.65 -4.17
C GLY A 90 3.53 19.71 -3.36
N LEU A 91 3.00 18.56 -2.91
CA LEU A 91 1.88 18.47 -1.98
C LEU A 91 2.38 18.84 -0.57
N VAL A 92 2.46 20.14 -0.30
CA VAL A 92 2.65 20.65 1.06
C VAL A 92 1.40 20.27 1.85
N LYS A 93 1.48 19.21 2.67
CA LYS A 93 0.54 19.03 3.77
C LYS A 93 0.68 20.29 4.62
N ILE A 94 -0.30 21.18 4.56
CA ILE A 94 -0.41 22.26 5.54
C ILE A 94 -0.40 21.54 6.89
N PRO A 95 0.61 21.76 7.75
CA PRO A 95 0.66 21.08 9.02
C PRO A 95 -0.57 21.51 9.81
N LEU A 96 -1.49 20.57 10.05
CA LEU A 96 -2.47 20.72 11.11
C LEU A 96 -1.69 20.56 12.41
N ASN A 97 -1.11 21.65 12.88
CA ASN A 97 -0.71 21.91 14.26
C ASN A 97 -0.38 20.66 15.10
N GLY A 98 0.74 20.00 14.80
CA GLY A 98 1.53 19.28 15.81
C GLY A 98 1.12 17.85 16.19
N SER A 99 1.03 16.90 15.25
CA SER A 99 1.13 15.47 15.61
C SER A 99 1.80 14.67 14.49
N PHE A 100 3.07 14.32 14.71
CA PHE A 100 3.70 13.10 14.18
C PHE A 100 3.83 12.13 15.35
#